data_AF-A0A4X2M8J1-F1
#
_entry.id   AF-A0A4X2M8J1-F1
#
_cell.length_a   1.000
_cell.length_b   1.000
_cell.length_c   1.000
_cell.angle_alpha   90.00
_cell.angle_beta   90.00
_cell.angle_gamma   90.00
#
_symmetry.space_group_name_H-M   'P 1'
#
loop_
_entity.id
_entity.type
_entity.pdbx_description
1 polymer ?
#
loop_
_entity_poly.entity_id
_entity_poly.type
_entity_poly.pdbx_seq_one_letter_code
_entity_poly.pdbx_strand_id
1 'polypeptide(L)'
;MAGGLFAIERDFFFELGLYDPGLQIWGGENFEISYKIWQCGGKLLFVPCSRVGHIYRLSGWQGNPPPIYLGSSPTLKNYIRVVEVWWDSYKDYFYASRPESKALPYGDISELKKFREDHNCKSFKWFMEEIAYDIISHYPLPPKNVEWGEIRGVETAHCIDSMGHANGGFVELGPCHRMGGNQVIHITF
;
A
#
# COMPACT_ATOMS: atom_id res chain seq x y z
N MET A 1 -9.04 -6.90 6.33
CA MET A 1 -9.09 -8.36 6.05
C MET A 1 -7.88 -8.79 5.22
N ALA A 2 -7.58 -10.09 5.12
CA ALA A 2 -6.52 -10.60 4.24
C ALA A 2 -6.84 -10.41 2.75
N GLY A 3 -8.11 -10.52 2.35
CA GLY A 3 -8.61 -10.18 1.00
C GLY A 3 -9.23 -11.36 0.26
N GLY A 4 -8.53 -12.50 0.16
CA GLY A 4 -8.97 -13.60 -0.70
C GLY A 4 -10.21 -14.38 -0.25
N LEU A 5 -10.61 -14.27 1.02
CA LEU A 5 -11.73 -15.00 1.60
C LEU A 5 -12.51 -14.08 2.55
N PHE A 6 -13.77 -13.80 2.24
CA PHE A 6 -14.70 -13.06 3.09
C PHE A 6 -16.14 -13.36 2.66
N ALA A 7 -17.10 -12.96 3.50
CA ALA A 7 -18.52 -13.00 3.19
C ALA A 7 -19.10 -11.60 3.43
N ILE A 8 -19.91 -11.14 2.49
CA ILE A 8 -20.60 -9.85 2.55
C ILE A 8 -22.00 -10.04 1.94
N GLU A 9 -22.99 -9.35 2.48
CA GLU A 9 -24.30 -9.29 1.84
C GLU A 9 -24.15 -8.58 0.48
N ARG A 10 -24.82 -9.11 -0.55
CA ARG A 10 -24.57 -8.71 -1.94
C ARG A 10 -24.96 -7.25 -2.15
N ASP A 11 -26.13 -6.86 -1.69
CA ASP A 11 -26.68 -5.53 -1.94
C ASP A 11 -25.83 -4.47 -1.19
N PHE A 12 -25.38 -4.75 0.04
CA PHE A 12 -24.40 -3.96 0.78
C PHE A 12 -23.06 -3.84 0.04
N PHE A 13 -22.60 -4.89 -0.65
CA PHE A 13 -21.39 -4.79 -1.45
C PHE A 13 -21.55 -3.85 -2.65
N PHE A 14 -22.72 -3.87 -3.31
CA PHE A 14 -23.05 -2.91 -4.36
C PHE A 14 -23.23 -1.49 -3.83
N GLU A 15 -23.84 -1.32 -2.66
CA GLU A 15 -23.97 -0.02 -1.97
C GLU A 15 -22.60 0.59 -1.66
N LEU A 16 -21.60 -0.23 -1.30
CA LEU A 16 -20.21 0.23 -1.12
C LEU A 16 -19.48 0.54 -2.44
N GLY A 17 -20.15 0.43 -3.59
CA GLY A 17 -19.56 0.63 -4.90
C GLY A 17 -18.55 -0.46 -5.29
N LEU A 18 -18.73 -1.69 -4.79
CA LEU A 18 -17.83 -2.82 -5.01
C LEU A 18 -16.35 -2.45 -4.71
N TYR A 19 -15.42 -2.98 -5.49
CA TYR A 19 -14.02 -2.53 -5.50
C TYR A 19 -13.84 -1.33 -6.42
N ASP A 20 -12.91 -0.44 -6.07
CA ASP A 20 -12.42 0.62 -6.95
C ASP A 20 -12.04 0.05 -8.34
N PRO A 21 -12.72 0.46 -9.43
CA PRO A 21 -12.49 -0.07 -10.77
C PRO A 21 -11.12 0.32 -11.35
N GLY A 22 -10.44 1.31 -10.75
CA GLY A 22 -9.08 1.70 -11.09
C GLY A 22 -7.99 0.81 -10.47
N LEU A 23 -8.33 -0.12 -9.58
CA LEU A 23 -7.39 -1.08 -9.03
C LEU A 23 -7.00 -2.12 -10.09
N GLN A 24 -5.71 -2.35 -10.22
CA GLN A 24 -5.15 -3.23 -11.26
C GLN A 24 -4.53 -4.49 -10.66
N ILE A 25 -4.99 -5.66 -11.10
CA ILE A 25 -4.42 -7.00 -10.85
C ILE A 25 -4.33 -7.41 -9.37
N TRP A 26 -3.41 -6.82 -8.58
CA TRP A 26 -3.09 -7.25 -7.23
C TRP A 26 -2.69 -6.08 -6.33
N GLY A 27 -3.19 -6.12 -5.10
CA GLY A 27 -2.77 -5.30 -3.98
C GLY A 27 -3.62 -4.04 -3.82
N GLY A 28 -4.02 -3.77 -2.58
CA GLY A 28 -4.78 -2.58 -2.19
C GLY A 28 -6.27 -2.84 -2.02
N GLU A 29 -6.84 -3.77 -2.78
CA GLU A 29 -8.27 -4.09 -2.77
C GLU A 29 -8.77 -4.56 -1.39
N ASN A 30 -7.95 -5.34 -0.68
CA ASN A 30 -8.24 -5.83 0.65
C ASN A 30 -8.30 -4.70 1.70
N PHE A 31 -7.47 -3.66 1.52
CA PHE A 31 -7.45 -2.49 2.38
C PHE A 31 -8.60 -1.54 2.05
N GLU A 32 -8.81 -1.26 0.76
CA GLU A 32 -9.88 -0.40 0.26
C GLU A 32 -11.25 -0.81 0.79
N ILE A 33 -11.62 -2.08 0.64
CA ILE A 33 -12.91 -2.57 1.14
C ILE A 33 -12.99 -2.57 2.67
N SER A 34 -11.87 -2.82 3.36
CA SER A 34 -11.83 -2.76 4.82
C SER A 34 -12.11 -1.34 5.32
N TYR A 35 -11.53 -0.32 4.66
CA TYR A 35 -11.72 1.08 4.99
C TYR A 35 -13.13 1.55 4.65
N LYS A 36 -13.67 1.19 3.49
CA LYS A 36 -15.08 1.43 3.12
C LYS A 36 -16.02 0.93 4.21
N ILE A 37 -15.92 -0.35 4.57
CA ILE A 37 -16.79 -0.97 5.56
C ILE A 37 -16.70 -0.22 6.89
N TRP A 38 -15.50 0.00 7.43
CA TRP A 38 -15.36 0.61 8.75
C TRP A 38 -15.74 2.09 8.79
N GLN A 39 -15.25 2.89 7.84
CA GLN A 39 -15.47 4.33 7.84
C GLN A 39 -16.92 4.67 7.46
N CYS A 40 -17.57 3.87 6.62
CA CYS A 40 -18.93 4.14 6.14
C CYS A 40 -20.02 3.38 6.93
N GLY A 41 -19.74 2.97 8.18
CA GLY A 41 -20.75 2.52 9.14
C GLY A 41 -21.00 1.01 9.23
N GLY A 42 -20.28 0.20 8.45
CA GLY A 42 -20.27 -1.25 8.56
C GLY A 42 -19.31 -1.77 9.64
N LYS A 43 -19.18 -3.11 9.69
CA LYS A 43 -18.24 -3.81 10.58
C LYS A 43 -17.55 -4.93 9.84
N LEU A 44 -16.28 -5.17 10.15
CA LEU A 44 -15.50 -6.28 9.62
C LEU A 44 -15.14 -7.20 10.79
N LEU A 45 -15.65 -8.43 10.76
CA LEU A 45 -15.48 -9.39 11.86
C LEU A 45 -14.69 -10.61 11.40
N PHE A 46 -13.79 -11.07 12.25
CA PHE A 46 -13.24 -12.42 12.16
C PHE A 46 -14.12 -13.36 12.97
N VAL A 47 -14.52 -14.49 12.38
CA VAL A 47 -15.44 -15.46 12.99
C VAL A 47 -14.66 -16.73 13.34
N PRO A 48 -14.25 -16.94 14.61
CA PRO A 48 -13.35 -18.04 14.97
C PRO A 48 -13.89 -19.45 14.68
N CYS A 49 -15.21 -19.59 14.65
CA CYS A 49 -15.91 -20.84 14.35
C CYS A 49 -15.94 -21.17 12.85
N SER A 50 -15.67 -20.21 11.97
CA SER A 50 -15.57 -20.42 10.52
C SER A 50 -14.10 -20.44 10.12
N ARG A 51 -13.62 -21.60 9.63
CA ARG A 51 -12.19 -21.82 9.33
C ARG A 51 -12.06 -22.37 7.91
N VAL A 52 -11.13 -21.80 7.15
CA VAL A 52 -10.82 -22.21 5.78
C VAL A 52 -9.31 -22.37 5.66
N GLY A 53 -8.86 -23.49 5.11
CA GLY A 53 -7.45 -23.71 4.78
C GLY A 53 -7.09 -23.04 3.45
N HIS A 54 -5.96 -22.33 3.42
CA HIS A 54 -5.41 -21.74 2.20
C HIS A 54 -3.96 -22.20 2.02
N ILE A 55 -3.63 -22.74 0.85
CA ILE A 55 -2.29 -23.28 0.55
C ILE A 55 -1.36 -22.11 0.23
N TYR A 56 -0.31 -21.94 1.01
CA TYR A 56 0.76 -21.01 0.69
C TYR A 56 1.61 -21.55 -0.47
N ARG A 57 2.03 -20.65 -1.36
CA ARG A 57 2.87 -21.01 -2.50
C ARG A 57 4.25 -21.49 -2.01
N LEU A 58 4.77 -22.50 -2.69
CA LEU A 58 6.10 -23.03 -2.44
C LEU A 58 7.15 -22.24 -3.24
N SER A 59 8.39 -22.23 -2.75
CA SER A 59 9.54 -21.68 -3.47
C SER A 59 9.71 -22.37 -4.82
N GLY A 60 10.14 -21.63 -5.85
CA GLY A 60 10.33 -22.14 -7.20
C GLY A 60 9.10 -22.09 -8.11
N TRP A 61 7.94 -21.61 -7.62
CA TRP A 61 6.80 -21.32 -8.49
C TRP A 61 7.13 -20.16 -9.44
N GLN A 62 7.07 -20.41 -10.74
CA GLN A 62 7.49 -19.44 -11.78
C GLN A 62 6.52 -18.27 -11.97
N GLY A 63 5.31 -18.37 -11.41
CA GLY A 63 4.29 -17.35 -11.57
C GLY A 63 3.83 -17.17 -13.01
N ASN A 64 2.90 -16.24 -13.19
CA ASN A 64 2.53 -15.74 -14.51
C ASN A 64 3.06 -14.31 -14.62
N PRO A 65 3.81 -13.95 -15.68
CA PRO A 65 4.23 -12.58 -15.87
C PRO A 65 2.99 -11.68 -16.02
N PRO A 66 2.98 -10.48 -15.41
CA PRO A 66 1.92 -9.53 -15.64
C PRO A 66 1.87 -9.15 -17.13
N PRO A 67 0.68 -8.84 -17.66
CA PRO A 67 0.54 -8.34 -19.03
C PRO A 67 1.47 -7.15 -19.33
N ILE A 68 2.09 -7.16 -20.52
CA ILE A 68 3.10 -6.18 -20.95
C ILE A 68 2.60 -4.73 -20.92
N TYR A 69 1.30 -4.51 -21.05
CA TYR A 69 0.70 -3.16 -21.05
C TYR A 69 0.60 -2.52 -19.65
N LEU A 70 0.91 -3.25 -18.58
CA LEU A 70 0.92 -2.70 -17.23
C LEU A 70 2.24 -2.00 -16.97
N GLY A 71 2.18 -0.79 -16.41
CA GLY A 71 3.36 -0.06 -15.97
C GLY A 71 4.14 -0.82 -14.89
N SER A 72 5.35 -0.38 -14.58
CA SER A 72 6.33 -1.10 -13.76
C SER A 72 5.88 -1.45 -12.33
N SER A 73 4.78 -0.87 -11.82
CA SER A 73 4.23 -1.21 -10.50
C SER A 73 2.73 -0.89 -10.38
N PRO A 74 1.84 -1.74 -10.94
CA PRO A 74 0.39 -1.55 -10.80
C PRO A 74 -0.05 -1.61 -9.32
N THR A 75 0.63 -2.42 -8.52
CA THR A 75 0.34 -2.55 -7.08
C THR A 75 0.67 -1.27 -6.31
N LEU A 76 1.80 -0.61 -6.60
CA LEU A 76 2.12 0.66 -5.93
C LEU A 76 1.12 1.75 -6.32
N LYS A 77 0.70 1.78 -7.59
CA LYS A 77 -0.38 2.65 -8.06
C LYS A 77 -1.67 2.42 -7.27
N ASN A 78 -2.06 1.17 -7.08
CA ASN A 78 -3.24 0.82 -6.28
C ASN A 78 -3.13 1.33 -4.84
N TYR A 79 -1.98 1.14 -4.19
CA TYR A 79 -1.78 1.66 -2.83
C TYR A 79 -1.95 3.18 -2.75
N ILE A 80 -1.41 3.92 -3.72
CA ILE A 80 -1.58 5.38 -3.76
C ILE A 80 -3.07 5.75 -3.89
N ARG A 81 -3.82 5.09 -4.78
CA ARG A 81 -5.26 5.33 -4.92
C ARG A 81 -6.01 5.15 -3.60
N VAL A 82 -5.74 4.05 -2.91
CA VAL A 82 -6.37 3.75 -1.61
C VAL A 82 -5.99 4.82 -0.57
N VAL A 83 -4.71 5.15 -0.47
CA VAL A 83 -4.20 6.14 0.48
C VAL A 83 -4.78 7.54 0.20
N GLU A 84 -4.81 7.99 -1.05
CA GLU A 84 -5.32 9.31 -1.42
C GLU A 84 -6.82 9.49 -1.21
N VAL A 85 -7.59 8.39 -1.22
CA VAL A 85 -9.04 8.42 -0.96
C VAL A 85 -9.33 8.25 0.53
N TRP A 86 -8.64 7.35 1.23
CA TRP A 86 -9.09 6.84 2.53
C TRP A 86 -8.24 7.26 3.72
N TRP A 87 -6.99 7.72 3.56
CA TRP A 87 -6.06 7.91 4.68
C TRP A 87 -5.99 9.34 5.23
N ASP A 88 -6.66 10.31 4.60
CA ASP A 88 -6.61 11.72 5.03
C ASP A 88 -5.16 12.21 5.24
N SER A 89 -4.85 12.80 6.39
CA SER A 89 -3.51 13.24 6.77
C SER A 89 -2.52 12.09 7.02
N TYR A 90 -2.99 10.85 7.23
CA TYR A 90 -2.08 9.71 7.43
C TYR A 90 -1.34 9.31 6.16
N LYS A 91 -1.74 9.83 4.99
CA LYS A 91 -0.98 9.64 3.75
C LYS A 91 0.46 10.14 3.85
N ASP A 92 0.73 11.12 4.71
CA ASP A 92 2.09 11.61 4.96
C ASP A 92 3.01 10.49 5.45
N TYR A 93 2.51 9.57 6.27
CA TYR A 93 3.27 8.42 6.76
C TYR A 93 3.54 7.41 5.64
N PHE A 94 2.54 7.15 4.78
CA PHE A 94 2.74 6.31 3.59
C PHE A 94 3.84 6.88 2.68
N TYR A 95 3.79 8.19 2.41
CA TYR A 95 4.78 8.86 1.58
C TYR A 95 6.15 9.07 2.26
N ALA A 96 6.24 8.98 3.58
CA ALA A 96 7.52 8.87 4.28
C ALA A 96 8.12 7.46 4.11
N SER A 97 7.30 6.41 4.18
CA SER A 97 7.76 5.04 3.94
C SER A 97 8.09 4.74 2.47
N ARG A 98 7.37 5.38 1.54
CA ARG A 98 7.47 5.18 0.09
C ARG A 98 7.56 6.52 -0.65
N PRO A 99 8.60 7.33 -0.44
CA PRO A 99 8.71 8.64 -1.07
C PRO A 99 8.79 8.58 -2.59
N GLU A 100 9.24 7.46 -3.17
CA GLU A 100 9.22 7.18 -4.61
C GLU A 100 7.81 7.23 -5.22
N SER A 101 6.77 7.06 -4.39
CA SER A 101 5.39 7.03 -4.84
C SER A 101 4.77 8.43 -5.00
N LYS A 102 5.38 9.50 -4.47
CA LYS A 102 4.81 10.87 -4.50
C LYS A 102 4.58 11.41 -5.91
N ALA A 103 5.45 11.05 -6.85
CA ALA A 103 5.39 11.55 -8.23
C ALA A 103 4.65 10.60 -9.18
N LEU A 104 4.10 9.48 -8.69
CA LEU A 104 3.50 8.47 -9.54
C LEU A 104 2.06 8.84 -9.93
N PRO A 105 1.71 8.77 -11.22
CA PRO A 105 0.34 9.00 -11.67
C PRO A 105 -0.57 7.85 -11.23
N TYR A 106 -1.53 8.14 -10.35
CA TYR A 106 -2.48 7.16 -9.81
C TYR A 106 -3.85 7.15 -10.51
N GLY A 107 -4.04 8.02 -11.52
CA GLY A 107 -5.27 8.14 -12.29
C GLY A 107 -6.37 8.91 -11.56
N ASP A 108 -7.57 8.93 -12.13
CA ASP A 108 -8.71 9.63 -11.56
C ASP A 108 -9.29 8.89 -10.35
N ILE A 109 -9.55 9.63 -9.27
CA ILE A 109 -10.16 9.17 -8.02
C ILE A 109 -11.35 10.03 -7.60
N SER A 110 -11.86 10.88 -8.49
CA SER A 110 -12.90 11.87 -8.19
C SER A 110 -14.19 11.22 -7.71
N GLU A 111 -14.66 10.16 -8.39
CA GLU A 111 -15.87 9.44 -8.00
C GLU A 111 -15.73 8.74 -6.65
N LEU A 112 -14.54 8.23 -6.33
CA LEU A 112 -14.27 7.56 -5.05
C LEU A 112 -14.27 8.55 -3.88
N LYS A 113 -13.69 9.74 -4.08
CA LYS A 113 -13.75 10.83 -3.10
C LYS A 113 -15.18 11.31 -2.90
N LYS A 114 -15.91 11.50 -4.00
CA LYS A 114 -17.33 11.88 -3.97
C LYS A 114 -18.17 10.83 -3.24
N PHE A 115 -17.98 9.54 -3.52
CA PHE A 115 -18.65 8.46 -2.78
C PHE A 115 -18.46 8.60 -1.27
N ARG A 116 -17.22 8.82 -0.83
CA ARG A 116 -16.88 8.96 0.59
C ARG A 116 -17.56 10.17 1.23
N GLU A 117 -17.62 11.29 0.51
CA GLU A 117 -18.30 12.51 0.94
C GLU A 117 -19.82 12.33 1.01
N ASP A 118 -20.44 11.79 -0.04
CA ASP A 118 -21.89 11.57 -0.16
C ASP A 118 -22.44 10.62 0.91
N HIS A 119 -21.64 9.64 1.35
CA HIS A 119 -22.01 8.68 2.40
C HIS A 119 -21.62 9.15 3.81
N ASN A 120 -21.10 10.38 3.95
CA ASN A 120 -20.63 10.93 5.22
C ASN A 120 -19.72 9.97 6.00
N CYS A 121 -18.82 9.28 5.30
CA CYS A 121 -17.93 8.32 5.93
C CYS A 121 -17.02 9.02 6.95
N LYS A 122 -16.71 8.32 8.04
CA LYS A 122 -15.86 8.81 9.13
C LYS A 122 -14.43 9.07 8.65
N SER A 123 -13.69 9.87 9.41
CA SER A 123 -12.28 10.16 9.11
C SER A 123 -11.39 8.94 9.37
N PHE A 124 -10.23 8.91 8.71
CA PHE A 124 -9.24 7.89 8.97
C PHE A 124 -8.65 7.99 10.38
N LYS A 125 -8.57 9.22 10.93
CA LYS A 125 -8.17 9.44 12.33
C LYS A 125 -9.09 8.68 13.30
N TRP A 126 -10.41 8.80 13.13
CA TRP A 126 -11.36 8.03 13.93
C TRP A 126 -11.11 6.52 13.79
N PHE A 127 -10.88 6.04 12.57
CA PHE A 127 -10.60 4.62 12.34
C PHE A 127 -9.35 4.14 13.09
N MET A 128 -8.26 4.91 13.03
CA MET A 128 -6.99 4.59 13.70
C MET A 128 -7.08 4.66 15.23
N GLU A 129 -7.90 5.55 15.79
CA GLU A 129 -8.03 5.72 17.24
C GLU A 129 -9.07 4.79 17.87
N GLU A 130 -10.17 4.49 17.17
CA GLU A 130 -11.29 3.71 17.71
C GLU A 130 -11.19 2.22 17.35
N ILE A 131 -10.82 1.90 16.10
CA ILE A 131 -10.91 0.54 15.57
C ILE A 131 -9.52 -0.12 15.48
N ALA A 132 -8.52 0.63 15.03
CA ALA A 132 -7.19 0.12 14.72
C ALA A 132 -6.10 0.69 15.65
N TYR A 133 -6.46 0.87 16.93
CA TYR A 133 -5.64 1.53 17.95
C TYR A 133 -4.33 0.81 18.26
N ASP A 134 -4.28 -0.51 18.05
CA ASP A 134 -3.14 -1.37 18.34
C ASP A 134 -2.07 -1.37 17.24
N ILE A 135 -2.43 -0.95 16.01
CA ILE A 135 -1.50 -0.92 14.87
C ILE A 135 -0.22 -0.17 15.23
N ILE A 136 -0.36 1.02 15.83
CA ILE A 136 0.77 1.93 16.07
C ILE A 136 1.71 1.39 17.17
N SER A 137 1.21 0.54 18.07
CA SER A 137 2.02 -0.15 19.08
C SER A 137 2.97 -1.18 18.46
N HIS A 138 2.59 -1.77 17.33
CA HIS A 138 3.38 -2.79 16.64
C HIS A 138 4.16 -2.22 15.44
N TYR A 139 3.60 -1.20 14.79
CA TYR A 139 4.16 -0.51 13.64
C TYR A 139 4.13 1.00 13.91
N PRO A 140 5.14 1.54 14.63
CA PRO A 140 5.20 2.95 14.97
C PRO A 140 5.14 3.85 13.74
N LEU A 141 4.60 5.07 13.91
CA LEU A 141 4.53 6.05 12.83
C LEU A 141 5.96 6.39 12.37
N PRO A 142 6.24 6.30 11.06
CA PRO A 142 7.56 6.63 10.55
C PRO A 142 7.84 8.12 10.74
N PRO A 143 9.07 8.49 11.10
CA PRO A 143 9.51 9.88 11.09
C PRO A 143 9.44 10.47 9.67
N LYS A 144 9.43 11.80 9.59
CA LYS A 144 9.50 12.48 8.29
C LYS A 144 10.88 12.29 7.69
N ASN A 145 10.93 12.09 6.38
CA ASN A 145 12.20 12.04 5.64
C ASN A 145 12.79 13.45 5.53
N VAL A 146 14.10 13.54 5.74
CA VAL A 146 14.90 14.72 5.38
C VAL A 146 15.18 14.68 3.88
N GLU A 147 15.67 13.55 3.39
CA GLU A 147 16.02 13.35 1.99
C GLU A 147 15.86 11.88 1.61
N TRP A 148 15.70 11.60 0.32
CA TRP A 148 15.57 10.24 -0.21
C TRP A 148 16.08 10.19 -1.65
N GLY A 149 16.61 9.05 -2.06
CA GLY A 149 17.10 8.82 -3.42
C GLY A 149 18.30 7.89 -3.47
N GLU A 150 19.08 8.00 -4.55
CA GLU A 150 20.35 7.29 -4.68
C GLU A 150 21.46 7.99 -3.90
N ILE A 151 22.29 7.21 -3.18
CA ILE A 151 23.54 7.73 -2.60
C ILE A 151 24.65 7.53 -3.62
N ARG A 152 24.89 8.56 -4.42
CA ARG A 152 25.88 8.59 -5.50
C ARG A 152 27.21 9.16 -5.00
N GLY A 153 28.32 8.51 -5.36
CA GLY A 153 29.66 9.04 -5.12
C GLY A 153 29.89 10.33 -5.90
N VAL A 154 30.45 11.35 -5.25
CA VAL A 154 30.69 12.69 -5.83
C VAL A 154 31.44 12.59 -7.15
N GLU A 155 30.87 13.17 -8.21
CA GLU A 155 31.45 13.14 -9.58
C GLU A 155 31.70 11.73 -10.15
N THR A 156 30.99 10.72 -9.66
CA THR A 156 31.09 9.34 -10.15
C THR A 156 29.77 8.81 -10.73
N ALA A 157 29.87 7.66 -11.40
CA ALA A 157 28.73 6.85 -11.82
C ALA A 157 28.51 5.62 -10.90
N HIS A 158 28.96 5.68 -9.64
CA HIS A 158 28.80 4.61 -8.67
C HIS A 158 27.86 5.01 -7.52
N CYS A 159 26.97 4.09 -7.15
CA CYS A 159 25.93 4.27 -6.15
C CYS A 159 26.01 3.15 -5.11
N ILE A 160 25.63 3.46 -3.87
CA ILE A 160 25.40 2.44 -2.84
C ILE A 160 24.20 1.59 -3.29
N ASP A 161 24.36 0.27 -3.21
CA ASP A 161 23.36 -0.73 -3.59
C ASP A 161 23.27 -1.79 -2.50
N SER A 162 22.06 -2.14 -2.07
CA SER A 162 21.87 -3.19 -1.07
C SER A 162 22.14 -4.59 -1.61
N MET A 163 22.25 -4.77 -2.93
CA MET A 163 22.32 -6.06 -3.63
C MET A 163 21.15 -7.01 -3.29
N GLY A 164 20.07 -6.48 -2.72
CA GLY A 164 18.97 -7.27 -2.17
C GLY A 164 19.31 -7.98 -0.86
N HIS A 165 20.46 -7.68 -0.25
CA HIS A 165 20.84 -8.19 1.06
C HIS A 165 19.92 -7.62 2.15
N ALA A 166 19.65 -8.44 3.16
CA ALA A 166 18.86 -8.09 4.34
C ALA A 166 19.43 -8.79 5.58
N ASN A 167 18.96 -8.41 6.77
CA ASN A 167 19.25 -9.09 8.05
C ASN A 167 20.75 -9.29 8.35
N GLY A 168 21.51 -8.19 8.32
CA GLY A 168 22.95 -8.20 8.62
C GLY A 168 23.87 -8.43 7.41
N GLY A 169 23.32 -8.54 6.20
CA GLY A 169 24.11 -8.50 4.97
C GLY A 169 24.75 -7.13 4.74
N PHE A 170 25.89 -7.13 4.03
CA PHE A 170 26.65 -5.92 3.75
C PHE A 170 26.09 -5.19 2.52
N VAL A 171 26.09 -3.85 2.58
CA VAL A 171 25.83 -2.99 1.42
C VAL A 171 27.09 -2.87 0.58
N GLU A 172 26.91 -2.68 -0.72
CA GLU A 172 28.00 -2.66 -1.69
C GLU A 172 27.92 -1.42 -2.60
N LEU A 173 28.95 -1.22 -3.41
CA LEU A 173 29.00 -0.16 -4.41
C LEU A 173 28.82 -0.78 -5.80
N GLY A 174 27.89 -0.23 -6.59
CA GLY A 174 27.64 -0.68 -7.97
C GLY A 174 27.46 0.48 -8.94
N PRO A 175 27.42 0.20 -10.26
CA PRO A 175 27.05 1.21 -11.25
C PRO A 175 25.66 1.78 -10.97
N CYS A 176 25.53 3.10 -10.97
CA CYS A 176 24.23 3.76 -10.80
C CYS A 176 23.32 3.46 -12.00
N HIS A 177 22.10 2.98 -11.75
CA HIS A 177 21.14 2.71 -12.83
C HIS A 177 19.89 3.60 -12.80
N ARG A 178 19.70 4.43 -11.75
CA ARG A 178 18.57 5.38 -11.62
C ARG A 178 17.17 4.75 -11.74
N MET A 179 17.06 3.44 -11.50
CA MET A 179 15.77 2.72 -11.55
C MET A 179 15.13 2.55 -10.16
N GLY A 180 15.78 3.08 -9.12
CA GLY A 180 15.37 2.90 -7.76
C GLY A 180 15.70 1.51 -7.21
N GLY A 181 14.75 0.86 -6.53
CA GLY A 181 14.94 -0.48 -5.97
C GLY A 181 16.01 -0.51 -4.88
N ASN A 182 17.03 -1.35 -5.06
CA ASN A 182 18.11 -1.52 -4.09
C ASN A 182 19.07 -0.32 -4.00
N GLN A 183 18.99 0.64 -4.94
CA GLN A 183 19.74 1.89 -4.93
C GLN A 183 18.94 3.07 -4.36
N VAL A 184 17.85 2.83 -3.62
CA VAL A 184 17.07 3.88 -2.94
C VAL A 184 17.27 3.78 -1.44
N ILE A 185 17.66 4.90 -0.83
CA ILE A 185 17.83 5.03 0.61
C ILE A 185 17.06 6.28 1.07
N HIS A 186 16.44 6.21 2.24
CA HIS A 186 15.72 7.31 2.87
C HIS A 186 16.43 7.71 4.16
N ILE A 187 16.62 9.01 4.36
CA ILE A 187 17.24 9.56 5.57
C ILE A 187 16.14 10.15 6.44
N THR A 188 16.05 9.66 7.67
CA THR A 188 15.07 10.09 8.67
C THR A 188 15.77 10.77 9.85
N PHE A 189 15.08 11.67 10.54
CA PHE A 189 15.51 12.31 11.79
C PHE A 189 14.58 11.95 12.94
#